data_AF-A0A0D6ALX1-F1
#
_entry.id   AF-A0A0D6ALX1-F1
#
_cell.length_a   1.000
_cell.length_b   1.000
_cell.length_c   1.000
_cell.angle_alpha   90.00
_cell.angle_beta   90.00
_cell.angle_gamma   90.00
#
_symmetry.space_group_name_H-M   'P 1'
#
loop_
_entity.id
_entity.type
_entity.pdbx_description
1 polymer ?
#
loop_
_entity_poly.entity_id
_entity_poly.type
_entity_poly.pdbx_seq_one_letter_code
_entity_poly.pdbx_strand_id
1 'polypeptide(L)' 'MTESLPNNIIDVNILRTMTAVNLKAMAKKRGIVGISKMKKDDLIKVLSEKNT' A
#
# COMPACT_ATOMS: atom_id res chain seq x y z
N MET A 1 -18.77 -0.32 -13.50
CA MET A 1 -17.64 0.62 -13.53
C MET A 1 -16.56 0.05 -12.63
N THR A 2 -15.53 -0.60 -13.19
CA THR A 2 -14.44 -1.18 -12.40
C THR A 2 -13.47 -0.05 -12.04
N GLU A 3 -13.70 0.59 -10.91
CA GLU A 3 -12.78 1.61 -10.38
C GLU A 3 -11.46 0.92 -10.05
N SER A 4 -10.54 1.00 -11.00
CA SER A 4 -9.17 0.52 -10.84
C SER A 4 -8.51 1.41 -9.81
N LEU A 5 -8.24 0.85 -8.63
CA LEU A 5 -7.42 1.48 -7.59
C LEU A 5 -6.23 2.20 -8.25
N PRO A 6 -5.98 3.49 -7.94
CA PRO A 6 -4.89 4.22 -8.55
C PRO A 6 -3.60 3.44 -8.33
N ASN A 7 -2.92 3.11 -9.42
CA ASN A 7 -1.78 2.19 -9.40
C ASN A 7 -0.58 2.72 -8.60
N ASN A 8 -0.64 3.98 -8.13
CA ASN A 8 0.46 4.66 -7.46
C ASN A 8 0.05 5.60 -6.30
N ILE A 9 -0.78 5.16 -5.36
CA ILE A 9 -1.08 5.93 -4.14
C ILE A 9 0.13 5.92 -3.18
N ILE A 10 0.78 7.05 -2.98
CA ILE A 10 1.92 7.20 -2.04
C ILE A 10 1.57 8.04 -0.81
N ASP A 11 0.43 8.71 -0.84
CA ASP A 11 -0.05 9.56 0.25
C ASP A 11 -0.39 8.74 1.49
N VAL A 12 0.35 8.99 2.58
CA VAL A 12 0.11 8.40 3.90
C VAL A 12 -1.35 8.58 4.33
N ASN A 13 -1.95 9.74 4.05
CA ASN A 13 -3.32 10.02 4.45
C ASN A 13 -4.33 9.09 3.74
N ILE A 14 -4.13 8.84 2.44
CA ILE A 14 -4.96 7.89 1.68
C ILE A 14 -4.67 6.45 2.12
N LEU A 15 -3.40 6.09 2.31
CA LEU A 15 -3.02 4.75 2.78
C LEU A 15 -3.62 4.44 4.17
N ARG A 16 -3.78 5.45 5.03
CA ARG A 16 -4.44 5.30 6.34
C ARG A 16 -5.94 5.02 6.23
N THR A 17 -6.63 5.58 5.23
CA THR A 17 -8.05 5.29 4.99
C THR A 17 -8.27 3.89 4.40
N MET A 18 -7.23 3.27 3.82
CA MET A 18 -7.29 1.90 3.33
C MET A 18 -7.21 0.86 4.45
N THR A 19 -7.73 -0.34 4.19
CA THR A 19 -7.59 -1.50 5.07
C THR A 19 -6.24 -2.18 4.87
N ALA A 20 -5.78 -2.92 5.89
CA ALA A 20 -4.53 -3.69 5.80
C ALA A 20 -4.53 -4.69 4.62
N VAL A 21 -5.70 -5.21 4.23
CA VAL A 21 -5.86 -6.08 3.06
C VAL A 21 -5.57 -5.33 1.76
N ASN A 22 -6.13 -4.12 1.60
CA ASN A 22 -5.89 -3.29 0.42
C ASN A 22 -4.44 -2.82 0.33
N LEU A 23 -3.85 -2.46 1.47
CA LEU A 23 -2.43 -2.10 1.56
C LEU A 23 -1.53 -3.28 1.18
N LYS A 24 -1.81 -4.50 1.66
CA LYS A 24 -1.08 -5.71 1.26
C LYS A 24 -1.24 -6.01 -0.23
N ALA A 25 -2.45 -5.86 -0.77
CA ALA A 25 -2.70 -6.06 -2.20
C ALA A 25 -1.91 -5.06 -3.05
N MET A 26 -1.87 -3.78 -2.63
CA MET A 26 -1.10 -2.74 -3.30
C MET A 26 0.41 -3.00 -3.21
N ALA A 27 0.89 -3.40 -2.04
CA ALA A 27 2.30 -3.71 -1.82
C ALA A 27 2.73 -4.92 -2.67
N LYS A 28 1.91 -5.97 -2.72
CA LYS A 28 2.11 -7.13 -3.60
C LYS A 28 2.11 -6.73 -5.08
N LYS A 29 1.19 -5.85 -5.50
CA LYS A 29 1.11 -5.34 -6.88
C LYS A 29 2.33 -4.50 -7.26
N ARG A 30 2.96 -3.84 -6.28
CA ARG A 30 4.23 -3.12 -6.43
C ARG A 30 5.48 -4.01 -6.36
N GLY A 31 5.32 -5.32 -6.12
CA GLY A 31 6.44 -6.25 -5.99
C GLY A 31 7.13 -6.21 -4.61
N ILE A 32 6.51 -5.58 -3.60
CA ILE A 32 7.03 -5.55 -2.24
C ILE A 32 6.80 -6.93 -1.61
N VAL A 33 7.89 -7.62 -1.31
CA VAL A 33 7.92 -8.92 -0.63
C VAL A 33 8.11 -8.74 0.87
N GLY A 34 7.67 -9.71 1.70
CA GLY A 34 7.79 -9.63 3.17
C GLY A 34 6.61 -8.96 3.90
N ILE A 35 5.63 -8.43 3.16
CA ILE A 35 4.45 -7.71 3.67
C ILE A 35 3.49 -8.55 4.52
N SER A 36 3.56 -9.88 4.46
CA SER A 36 2.64 -10.77 5.19
C SER A 36 2.78 -10.65 6.70
N LYS A 37 3.99 -10.35 7.19
CA LYS A 37 4.31 -10.14 8.61
C LYS A 37 4.26 -8.66 9.02
N MET A 38 4.11 -7.75 8.07
CA MET A 38 4.09 -6.30 8.31
C MET A 38 2.74 -5.84 8.87
N LYS A 39 2.78 -4.93 9.85
CA LYS A 39 1.59 -4.28 10.43
C LYS A 39 1.08 -3.18 9.50
N LYS A 40 -0.13 -2.68 9.75
CA LYS A 40 -0.76 -1.63 8.92
C LYS A 40 0.16 -0.41 8.76
N ASP A 41 0.73 0.11 9.85
CA ASP A 41 1.64 1.26 9.82
C ASP A 41 2.91 0.98 9.00
N ASP A 42 3.44 -0.23 9.10
CA ASP A 42 4.63 -0.65 8.37
C ASP A 42 4.35 -0.76 6.86
N LEU A 43 3.18 -1.30 6.48
CA LEU A 43 2.71 -1.29 5.10
C LEU A 43 2.53 0.13 4.57
N ILE A 44 1.96 1.04 5.36
CA ILE A 44 1.79 2.44 4.98
C ILE A 44 3.16 3.09 4.74
N LYS A 45 4.13 2.83 5.61
CA LYS A 45 5.48 3.37 5.50
C LYS A 45 6.16 2.89 4.22
N VAL A 46 6.14 1.58 3.94
CA VAL A 46 6.74 1.01 2.74
C VAL A 46 6.01 1.44 1.46
N LEU A 47 4.69 1.68 1.52
CA LEU A 47 3.93 2.17 0.38
C LEU A 47 4.09 3.68 0.14
N SER A 48 4.39 4.44 1.19
CA SER A 48 4.66 5.88 1.14
C SER A 48 6.12 6.20 0.80
N GLU A 49 7.05 5.30 1.13
CA GLU A 49 8.41 5.28 0.59
C GLU A 49 8.40 4.92 -0.90
N LYS A 50 7.96 5.86 -1.74
CA LYS A 50 8.34 5.85 -3.14
C LYS A 50 9.65 6.60 -3.31
N ASN A 51 10.63 5.86 -3.80
CA ASN A 51 11.97 6.27 -4.22
C ASN A 51 12.03 7.70 -4.78
N THR A 52 12.96 8.50 -4.28
CA THR A 52 13.46 9.70 -4.99
C THR A 52 14.07 9.32 -6.34
#